data_AF-A0A3N1ASG5-F1
#
_entry.id   AF-A0A3N1ASG5-F1
#
_cell.length_a   1.000
_cell.length_b   1.000
_cell.length_c   1.000
_cell.angle_alpha   90.00
_cell.angle_beta   90.00
_cell.angle_gamma   90.00
#
_symmetry.space_group_name_H-M   'P 1'
#
loop_
_entity.id
_entity.type
_entity.pdbx_description
1 polymer ?
#
loop_
_entity_poly.entity_id
_entity_poly.type
_entity_poly.pdbx_seq_one_letter_code
_entity_poly.pdbx_strand_id
1 'polypeptide(L)'
;MSVDVVDRPVVRPDQVTLGVLISQVSREEVDAAIEVCGVREQRSDGKLPAHVSTYLTLGLALFPDDDYTEVATRVTGSLDRFGCWDAAWSVPTSSAISQARKRLGRRVFAELFERTCGPVAGEAGPTAPAGALGTARGSFLRRWRLLAIDGFTVDVPDSTANAAEFGYAGSGGNRSAFPKARVVALAECGTHAFVAAEIGAYPEGEKTLAQRLYPRLRSDELLTADRGFYSWQAWDTAAATGAALLWRAPTQLDLPVVKILSDGTYLTVLIKPTVRGGRRERLLAAARAGADLTDINSVPDAFDDRGLPVVHLARVVEYDIPDRVGDGTGELIALITTIVDPADAHADELDDRFQGVSGRMRSGSAGSVGRCASCARSRRSGRGRVAGPGRRRR
;
A
#
# COMPACT_ATOMS: atom_id res chain seq x y z
N MET A 1 -12.23 36.24 -43.33
CA MET A 1 -12.93 35.70 -42.16
C MET A 1 -11.93 34.89 -41.35
N SER A 2 -11.20 35.57 -40.47
CA SER A 2 -10.35 34.97 -39.46
C SER A 2 -11.26 34.44 -38.36
N VAL A 3 -11.29 33.12 -38.19
CA VAL A 3 -11.99 32.48 -37.09
C VAL A 3 -11.15 32.71 -35.85
N ASP A 4 -11.64 33.54 -34.94
CA ASP A 4 -11.05 33.72 -33.62
C ASP A 4 -10.94 32.35 -32.94
N VAL A 5 -9.71 31.96 -32.63
CA VAL A 5 -9.43 30.81 -31.78
C VAL A 5 -9.92 31.18 -30.38
N VAL A 6 -11.13 30.73 -30.07
CA VAL A 6 -11.74 30.87 -28.75
C VAL A 6 -10.77 30.30 -27.71
N ASP A 7 -10.45 31.15 -26.75
CA ASP A 7 -9.66 30.95 -25.55
C ASP A 7 -9.78 29.50 -25.02
N ARG A 8 -8.76 28.67 -25.25
CA ARG A 8 -8.70 27.34 -24.64
C ARG A 8 -8.54 27.56 -23.14
N PRO A 9 -9.46 27.08 -22.28
CA PRO A 9 -9.35 27.31 -20.85
C PRO A 9 -8.01 26.75 -20.36
N VAL A 10 -7.16 27.61 -19.81
CA VAL A 10 -5.89 27.22 -19.22
C VAL A 10 -6.19 26.31 -18.03
N VAL A 11 -6.03 25.00 -18.24
CA VAL A 11 -6.22 24.01 -17.18
C VAL A 11 -5.04 24.13 -16.22
N ARG A 12 -5.34 24.49 -14.97
CA ARG A 12 -4.33 24.57 -13.92
C ARG A 12 -4.02 23.17 -13.35
N PRO A 13 -2.80 22.89 -12.88
CA PRO A 13 -2.44 21.58 -12.34
C PRO A 13 -3.37 21.08 -11.23
N ASP A 14 -3.85 21.97 -10.36
CA ASP A 14 -4.82 21.66 -9.31
C ASP A 14 -6.19 21.22 -9.85
N GLN A 15 -6.61 21.80 -10.99
CA GLN A 15 -7.83 21.39 -11.69
C GLN A 15 -7.70 20.00 -12.32
N VAL A 16 -6.50 19.64 -12.80
CA VAL A 16 -6.22 18.27 -13.28
C VAL A 16 -6.31 17.29 -12.12
N THR A 17 -5.68 17.60 -10.97
CA THR A 17 -5.70 16.74 -9.78
C THR A 17 -7.12 16.51 -9.25
N LEU A 18 -7.95 17.56 -9.18
CA LEU A 18 -9.34 17.44 -8.73
C LEU A 18 -10.24 16.76 -9.76
N GLY A 19 -10.03 17.01 -11.05
CA GLY A 19 -10.73 16.29 -12.12
C GLY A 19 -10.43 14.78 -12.08
N VAL A 20 -9.17 14.41 -11.84
CA VAL A 20 -8.76 13.00 -11.64
C VAL A 20 -9.42 12.44 -10.38
N LEU A 21 -9.40 13.16 -9.26
CA LEU A 21 -10.07 12.72 -8.03
C LEU A 21 -11.54 12.38 -8.28
N ILE A 22 -12.29 13.26 -8.94
CA ILE A 22 -13.73 13.05 -9.20
C ILE A 22 -13.94 11.89 -10.19
N SER A 23 -13.02 11.69 -11.13
CA SER A 23 -13.10 10.55 -12.07
C SER A 23 -12.88 9.19 -11.38
N GLN A 24 -12.00 9.13 -10.38
CA GLN A 24 -11.70 7.89 -9.66
C GLN A 24 -12.61 7.66 -8.46
N VAL A 25 -13.04 8.75 -7.82
CA VAL A 25 -13.96 8.78 -6.68
C VAL A 25 -15.24 9.44 -7.15
N SER A 26 -16.06 8.65 -7.85
CA SER A 26 -17.30 9.14 -8.46
C SER A 26 -18.27 9.65 -7.40
N ARG A 27 -19.18 10.54 -7.82
CA ARG A 27 -20.21 11.06 -6.92
C ARG A 27 -21.13 9.97 -6.41
N GLU A 28 -21.40 8.96 -7.26
CA GLU A 28 -22.20 7.79 -6.92
C GLU A 28 -21.59 6.99 -5.77
N GLU A 29 -20.29 6.71 -5.82
CA GLU A 29 -19.61 5.98 -4.72
C GLU A 29 -19.57 6.79 -3.43
N VAL A 30 -19.42 8.11 -3.53
CA VAL A 30 -19.48 9.01 -2.37
C VAL A 30 -20.87 8.98 -1.72
N ASP A 31 -21.93 9.13 -2.52
CA ASP A 31 -23.30 9.14 -2.03
C ASP A 31 -23.70 7.77 -1.46
N ALA A 32 -23.26 6.67 -2.07
CA ALA A 32 -23.46 5.32 -1.57
C ALA A 32 -22.74 5.09 -0.24
N ALA A 33 -21.49 5.55 -0.09
CA ALA A 33 -20.75 5.44 1.17
C ALA A 33 -21.40 6.25 2.30
N ILE A 34 -21.92 7.45 1.99
CA ILE A 34 -22.66 8.30 2.92
C ILE A 34 -23.96 7.62 3.37
N GLU A 35 -24.65 6.97 2.45
CA GLU A 35 -25.90 6.26 2.72
C GLU A 35 -25.68 5.06 3.64
N VAL A 36 -24.70 4.20 3.34
CA VAL A 36 -24.31 3.07 4.20
C VAL A 36 -23.91 3.53 5.60
N CYS A 37 -23.25 4.68 5.70
CA CYS A 37 -22.85 5.23 7.00
C CYS A 37 -23.98 5.97 7.73
N GLY A 38 -25.11 6.25 7.09
CA GLY A 38 -26.26 6.94 7.68
C GLY A 38 -25.99 8.40 8.04
N VAL A 39 -25.08 9.07 7.33
CA VAL A 39 -24.63 10.45 7.64
C VAL A 39 -25.14 11.51 6.67
N ARG A 40 -26.16 11.18 5.87
CA ARG A 40 -26.84 12.13 4.98
C ARG A 40 -27.45 13.28 5.80
N GLU A 41 -27.60 14.44 5.17
CA GLU A 41 -28.16 15.62 5.80
C GLU A 41 -29.62 15.37 6.18
N GLN A 42 -30.03 15.86 7.35
CA GLN A 42 -31.43 15.84 7.76
C GLN A 42 -32.23 17.02 7.19
N ARG A 43 -31.54 18.04 6.66
CA ARG A 43 -32.16 19.22 6.04
C ARG A 43 -31.49 19.49 4.70
N SER A 44 -32.29 19.75 3.68
CA SER A 44 -31.85 19.99 2.30
C SER A 44 -31.21 21.38 2.08
N ASP A 45 -31.27 22.27 3.06
CA ASP A 45 -30.76 23.66 3.01
C ASP A 45 -29.37 23.85 3.65
N GLY A 46 -28.72 22.75 4.07
CA GLY A 46 -27.41 22.80 4.69
C GLY A 46 -26.33 23.30 3.72
N LYS A 47 -25.59 24.35 4.10
CA LYS A 47 -24.51 24.97 3.30
C LYS A 47 -23.31 24.05 2.97
N LEU A 48 -23.28 22.83 3.51
CA LEU A 48 -22.19 21.85 3.36
C LEU A 48 -22.75 20.41 3.45
N PRO A 49 -23.17 19.83 2.32
CA PRO A 49 -23.57 18.45 2.20
C PRO A 49 -22.41 17.52 2.51
N ALA A 50 -22.73 16.32 2.93
CA ALA A 50 -21.85 15.21 3.19
C ALA A 50 -20.98 14.91 1.96
N HIS A 51 -21.53 14.87 0.74
CA HIS A 51 -20.73 14.56 -0.45
C HIS A 51 -19.65 15.60 -0.72
N VAL A 52 -19.97 16.88 -0.52
CA VAL A 52 -18.99 17.95 -0.67
C VAL A 52 -18.00 17.92 0.49
N SER A 53 -18.47 17.68 1.71
CA SER A 53 -17.60 17.54 2.87
C SER A 53 -16.63 16.38 2.69
N THR A 54 -17.03 15.31 2.00
CA THR A 54 -16.16 14.21 1.57
C THR A 54 -15.11 14.71 0.58
N TYR A 55 -15.49 15.35 -0.53
CA TYR A 55 -14.53 15.87 -1.51
C TYR A 55 -13.59 16.94 -0.93
N LEU A 56 -14.06 17.79 -0.05
CA LEU A 56 -13.24 18.75 0.69
C LEU A 56 -12.22 18.04 1.57
N THR A 57 -12.62 16.95 2.25
CA THR A 57 -11.69 16.18 3.08
C THR A 57 -10.64 15.45 2.25
N LEU A 58 -11.02 14.91 1.09
CA LEU A 58 -10.07 14.33 0.13
C LEU A 58 -9.14 15.40 -0.44
N GLY A 59 -9.67 16.59 -0.76
CA GLY A 59 -8.90 17.75 -1.17
C GLY A 59 -7.86 18.17 -0.14
N LEU A 60 -8.21 18.17 1.16
CA LEU A 60 -7.27 18.47 2.24
C LEU A 60 -6.12 17.46 2.33
N ALA A 61 -6.32 16.22 1.88
CA ALA A 61 -5.26 15.22 1.78
C ALA A 61 -4.38 15.42 0.53
N LEU A 62 -4.95 15.91 -0.58
CA LEU A 62 -4.23 16.20 -1.82
C LEU A 62 -3.42 17.49 -1.76
N PHE A 63 -3.88 18.47 -0.97
CA PHE A 63 -3.26 19.79 -0.81
C PHE A 63 -2.91 20.03 0.67
N PRO A 64 -1.96 19.25 1.24
CA PRO A 64 -1.66 19.30 2.67
C PRO A 64 -1.00 20.60 3.14
N ASP A 65 -0.40 21.37 2.21
CA ASP A 65 0.27 22.64 2.50
C ASP A 65 -0.68 23.84 2.46
N ASP A 66 -1.89 23.67 1.92
CA ASP A 66 -2.89 24.73 1.76
C ASP A 66 -3.80 24.82 2.99
N ASP A 67 -4.29 26.03 3.28
CA ASP A 67 -5.28 26.20 4.34
C ASP A 67 -6.69 25.74 3.91
N TYR A 68 -7.58 25.58 4.89
CA TYR A 68 -8.92 25.04 4.67
C TYR A 68 -9.74 25.84 3.65
N THR A 69 -9.57 27.16 3.62
CA THR A 69 -10.33 28.04 2.72
C THR A 69 -9.75 28.02 1.31
N GLU A 70 -8.44 27.89 1.18
CA GLU A 70 -7.78 27.71 -0.11
C GLU A 70 -8.17 26.38 -0.76
N VAL A 71 -8.09 25.28 -0.02
CA VAL A 71 -8.56 23.96 -0.49
C VAL A 71 -10.03 24.00 -0.86
N ALA A 72 -10.87 24.64 -0.03
CA ALA A 72 -12.28 24.79 -0.34
C ALA A 72 -12.50 25.53 -1.65
N THR A 73 -11.77 26.62 -1.89
CA THR A 73 -11.86 27.39 -3.14
C THR A 73 -11.47 26.54 -4.36
N ARG A 74 -10.40 25.74 -4.27
CA ARG A 74 -9.99 24.85 -5.37
C ARG A 74 -11.03 23.76 -5.66
N VAL A 75 -11.52 23.12 -4.60
CA VAL A 75 -12.49 22.03 -4.68
C VAL A 75 -13.83 22.54 -5.21
N THR A 76 -14.41 23.60 -4.63
CA THR A 76 -15.73 24.10 -5.05
C THR A 76 -15.71 24.74 -6.43
N GLY A 77 -14.64 25.47 -6.78
CA GLY A 77 -14.46 26.02 -8.12
C GLY A 77 -14.32 24.94 -9.21
N SER A 78 -13.82 23.75 -8.85
CA SER A 78 -13.78 22.61 -9.77
C SER A 78 -15.11 21.86 -9.81
N LEU A 79 -15.75 21.62 -8.66
CA LEU A 79 -16.99 20.85 -8.56
C LEU A 79 -18.21 21.51 -9.24
N ASP A 80 -18.27 22.85 -9.30
CA ASP A 80 -19.31 23.58 -10.05
C ASP A 80 -19.31 23.16 -11.53
N ARG A 81 -18.11 23.04 -12.11
CA ARG A 81 -17.92 22.61 -13.49
C ARG A 81 -18.25 21.14 -13.74
N PHE A 82 -18.26 20.31 -12.69
CA PHE A 82 -18.61 18.89 -12.74
C PHE A 82 -20.04 18.61 -12.23
N GLY A 83 -20.86 19.64 -12.02
CA GLY A 83 -22.26 19.50 -11.55
C GLY A 83 -22.39 18.90 -10.15
N CYS A 84 -21.30 18.88 -9.38
CA CYS A 84 -21.24 18.31 -8.04
C CYS A 84 -21.42 19.37 -6.94
N TRP A 85 -21.44 20.64 -7.34
CA TRP A 85 -21.61 21.82 -6.49
C TRP A 85 -22.47 22.85 -7.23
N ASP A 86 -23.31 23.57 -6.49
CA ASP A 86 -24.16 24.64 -7.04
C ASP A 86 -23.41 25.97 -6.94
N ALA A 87 -23.20 26.65 -8.08
CA ALA A 87 -22.56 27.97 -8.21
C ALA A 87 -23.08 29.03 -7.22
N ALA A 88 -24.30 28.88 -6.70
CA ALA A 88 -24.90 29.81 -5.75
C ALA A 88 -24.23 29.82 -4.34
N TRP A 89 -23.22 28.97 -4.09
CA TRP A 89 -22.67 28.77 -2.75
C TRP A 89 -21.35 29.51 -2.49
N SER A 90 -21.32 30.26 -1.38
CA SER A 90 -20.11 30.93 -0.87
C SER A 90 -19.09 29.93 -0.32
N VAL A 91 -17.80 30.20 -0.50
CA VAL A 91 -16.71 29.40 0.09
C VAL A 91 -16.93 29.22 1.60
N PRO A 92 -17.00 27.97 2.11
CA PRO A 92 -17.23 27.71 3.52
C PRO A 92 -16.08 28.20 4.42
N THR A 93 -16.41 28.60 5.64
CA THR A 93 -15.38 28.96 6.65
C THR A 93 -14.67 27.72 7.18
N SER A 94 -13.44 27.89 7.70
CA SER A 94 -12.68 26.79 8.31
C SER A 94 -13.42 26.09 9.46
N SER A 95 -14.21 26.85 10.25
CA SER A 95 -15.04 26.30 11.31
C SER A 95 -16.18 25.44 10.78
N ALA A 96 -16.83 25.86 9.69
CA ALA A 96 -17.89 25.09 9.03
C ALA A 96 -17.34 23.77 8.46
N ILE A 97 -16.17 23.82 7.81
CA ILE A 97 -15.48 22.63 7.29
C ILE A 97 -15.11 21.68 8.43
N SER A 98 -14.55 22.18 9.53
CA SER A 98 -14.22 21.37 10.70
C SER A 98 -15.43 20.65 11.30
N GLN A 99 -16.56 21.35 11.45
CA GLN A 99 -17.80 20.76 11.97
C GLN A 99 -18.41 19.74 11.01
N ALA A 100 -18.38 20.02 9.70
CA ALA A 100 -18.87 19.09 8.69
C ALA A 100 -18.06 17.78 8.69
N ARG A 101 -16.73 17.86 8.81
CA ARG A 101 -15.86 16.68 8.94
C ARG A 101 -16.15 15.84 10.18
N LYS A 102 -16.42 16.49 11.32
CA LYS A 102 -16.82 15.78 12.54
C LYS A 102 -18.14 15.03 12.38
N ARG A 103 -19.12 15.65 11.70
CA ARG A 103 -20.42 15.03 11.41
C ARG A 103 -20.29 13.85 10.44
N LEU A 104 -19.46 13.98 9.40
CA LEU A 104 -19.22 12.94 8.41
C LEU A 104 -18.60 11.68 9.04
N GLY A 105 -17.62 11.87 9.93
CA GLY A 105 -16.95 10.80 10.66
C GLY A 105 -16.00 9.96 9.80
N ARG A 106 -15.16 9.15 10.45
CA ARG A 106 -14.12 8.36 9.77
C ARG A 106 -14.65 7.20 8.93
N ARG A 107 -15.83 6.67 9.29
CA ARG A 107 -16.39 5.45 8.68
C ARG A 107 -16.69 5.62 7.19
N VAL A 108 -17.12 6.81 6.77
CA VAL A 108 -17.37 7.13 5.36
C VAL A 108 -16.12 6.91 4.52
N PHE A 109 -14.93 7.26 5.01
CA PHE A 109 -13.69 7.11 4.25
C PHE A 109 -13.22 5.66 4.18
N ALA A 110 -13.51 4.84 5.19
CA ALA A 110 -13.26 3.40 5.12
C ALA A 110 -14.17 2.73 4.08
N GLU A 111 -15.46 3.05 4.11
CA GLU A 111 -16.45 2.55 3.14
C GLU A 111 -16.12 3.02 1.71
N LEU A 112 -15.79 4.31 1.56
CA LEU A 112 -15.43 4.89 0.27
C LEU A 112 -14.13 4.26 -0.26
N PHE A 113 -13.16 3.98 0.61
CA PHE A 113 -11.94 3.27 0.22
C PHE A 113 -12.27 1.88 -0.32
N GLU A 114 -13.05 1.06 0.40
CA GLU A 114 -13.39 -0.30 -0.06
C GLU A 114 -14.15 -0.31 -1.39
N ARG A 115 -14.90 0.75 -1.69
CA ARG A 115 -15.62 0.94 -2.96
C ARG A 115 -14.72 1.37 -4.12
N THR A 116 -13.67 2.12 -3.83
CA THR A 116 -12.85 2.78 -4.87
C THR A 116 -11.47 2.16 -5.02
N CYS A 117 -11.00 1.40 -4.03
CA CYS A 117 -9.76 0.65 -4.11
C CYS A 117 -9.90 -0.54 -5.05
N GLY A 118 -8.82 -0.91 -5.71
CA GLY A 118 -8.80 -2.01 -6.65
C GLY A 118 -7.70 -1.89 -7.67
N PRO A 119 -7.50 -2.95 -8.47
CA PRO A 119 -6.55 -2.91 -9.56
C PRO A 119 -7.00 -1.93 -10.65
N VAL A 120 -6.04 -1.19 -11.18
CA VAL A 120 -6.28 -0.12 -12.17
C VAL A 120 -5.67 -0.47 -13.53
N ALA A 121 -4.70 -1.39 -13.60
CA ALA A 121 -4.22 -1.85 -14.90
C ALA A 121 -5.21 -2.83 -15.56
N GLY A 122 -5.42 -2.65 -16.84
CA GLY A 122 -6.31 -3.48 -17.66
C GLY A 122 -6.23 -3.06 -19.12
N GLU A 123 -6.71 -3.88 -20.04
CA GLU A 123 -6.76 -3.49 -21.45
C GLU A 123 -7.59 -2.21 -21.61
N ALA A 124 -6.98 -1.17 -22.18
CA ALA A 124 -7.70 0.04 -22.52
C ALA A 124 -8.59 -0.25 -23.73
N GLY A 125 -9.89 -0.04 -23.58
CA GLY A 125 -10.87 -0.29 -24.63
C GLY A 125 -12.22 0.36 -24.32
N PRO A 126 -13.18 0.36 -25.26
CA PRO A 126 -14.46 1.04 -25.10
C PRO A 126 -15.30 0.53 -23.90
N THR A 127 -15.03 -0.69 -23.45
CA THR A 127 -15.70 -1.35 -22.31
C THR A 127 -14.86 -1.37 -21.05
N ALA A 128 -13.65 -0.77 -21.07
CA ALA A 128 -12.80 -0.74 -19.90
C ALA A 128 -13.40 0.18 -18.82
N PRO A 129 -13.25 -0.16 -17.52
CA PRO A 129 -13.63 0.76 -16.45
C PRO A 129 -12.96 2.12 -16.64
N ALA A 130 -13.61 3.21 -16.22
CA ALA A 130 -13.08 4.57 -16.37
C ALA A 130 -11.69 4.77 -15.71
N GLY A 131 -11.35 3.92 -14.73
CA GLY A 131 -10.02 3.89 -14.10
C GLY A 131 -8.94 3.19 -14.92
N ALA A 132 -9.25 2.38 -15.93
CA ALA A 132 -8.25 1.52 -16.58
C ALA A 132 -7.15 2.32 -17.29
N LEU A 133 -5.89 2.17 -16.85
CA LEU A 133 -4.73 2.92 -17.38
C LEU A 133 -3.93 2.16 -18.47
N GLY A 134 -4.51 1.14 -19.11
CA GLY A 134 -3.77 0.23 -19.99
C GLY A 134 -2.96 -0.82 -19.20
N THR A 135 -2.22 -1.68 -19.89
CA THR A 135 -1.27 -2.60 -19.24
C THR A 135 -0.03 -1.82 -18.79
N ALA A 136 -0.14 -1.11 -17.66
CA ALA A 136 0.99 -0.37 -17.10
C ALA A 136 2.19 -1.31 -16.91
N ARG A 137 3.38 -0.84 -17.30
CA ARG A 137 4.61 -1.65 -17.25
C ARG A 137 4.86 -2.10 -15.81
N GLY A 138 4.85 -3.42 -15.61
CA GLY A 138 5.04 -4.03 -14.28
C GLY A 138 3.75 -4.34 -13.53
N SER A 139 2.56 -4.20 -14.14
CA SER A 139 1.30 -4.68 -13.53
C SER A 139 1.03 -6.16 -13.73
N PHE A 140 1.73 -6.83 -14.66
CA PHE A 140 1.52 -8.25 -14.95
C PHE A 140 2.84 -9.00 -15.16
N LEU A 141 2.86 -10.26 -14.73
CA LEU A 141 3.80 -11.29 -15.14
C LEU A 141 3.00 -12.42 -15.76
N ARG A 142 3.09 -12.58 -17.09
CA ARG A 142 2.31 -13.55 -17.85
C ARG A 142 0.82 -13.42 -17.53
N ARG A 143 0.20 -14.45 -16.97
CA ARG A 143 -1.23 -14.47 -16.59
C ARG A 143 -1.52 -13.77 -15.27
N TRP A 144 -0.51 -13.49 -14.44
CA TRP A 144 -0.72 -12.99 -13.09
C TRP A 144 -0.62 -11.48 -13.02
N ARG A 145 -1.58 -10.86 -12.34
CA ARG A 145 -1.45 -9.48 -11.89
C ARG A 145 -0.44 -9.39 -10.74
N LEU A 146 0.53 -8.51 -10.88
CA LEU A 146 1.57 -8.31 -9.87
C LEU A 146 1.06 -7.42 -8.76
N LEU A 147 0.99 -8.00 -7.56
CA LEU A 147 0.72 -7.30 -6.32
C LEU A 147 1.95 -7.30 -5.42
N ALA A 148 2.00 -6.33 -4.53
CA ALA A 148 3.01 -6.28 -3.49
C ALA A 148 2.39 -5.84 -2.17
N ILE A 149 2.92 -6.36 -1.07
CA ILE A 149 2.53 -5.98 0.29
C ILE A 149 3.65 -5.21 0.97
N ASP A 150 3.31 -4.06 1.57
CA ASP A 150 4.24 -3.26 2.36
C ASP A 150 3.51 -2.49 3.46
N GLY A 151 4.27 -2.11 4.49
CA GLY A 151 3.78 -1.38 5.64
C GLY A 151 4.45 -0.01 5.78
N PHE A 152 3.67 0.99 6.21
CA PHE A 152 4.19 2.31 6.55
C PHE A 152 3.46 2.88 7.77
N THR A 153 3.97 4.00 8.29
CA THR A 153 3.35 4.68 9.44
C THR A 153 3.03 6.13 9.11
N VAL A 154 1.91 6.61 9.62
CA VAL A 154 1.45 8.00 9.45
C VAL A 154 1.36 8.67 10.82
N ASP A 155 1.95 9.86 10.95
CA ASP A 155 1.79 10.70 12.13
C ASP A 155 0.34 11.21 12.20
N VAL A 156 -0.34 11.02 13.32
CA VAL A 156 -1.70 11.55 13.54
C VAL A 156 -1.67 12.70 14.56
N PRO A 157 -2.62 13.64 14.52
CA PRO A 157 -2.63 14.77 15.45
C PRO A 157 -2.58 14.32 16.92
N ASP A 158 -1.77 15.02 17.73
CA ASP A 158 -1.60 14.72 19.15
C ASP A 158 -2.84 15.16 19.95
N SER A 159 -3.80 14.24 20.05
CA SER A 159 -5.01 14.40 20.85
C SER A 159 -5.17 13.18 21.75
N THR A 160 -5.83 13.35 22.90
CA THR A 160 -6.08 12.25 23.84
C THR A 160 -6.74 11.05 23.18
N ALA A 161 -7.67 11.29 22.23
CA ALA A 161 -8.35 10.22 21.49
C ALA A 161 -7.40 9.47 20.55
N ASN A 162 -6.58 10.17 19.76
CA ASN A 162 -5.62 9.52 18.86
C ASN A 162 -4.50 8.82 19.62
N ALA A 163 -4.05 9.41 20.73
CA ALA A 163 -3.07 8.80 21.63
C ALA A 163 -3.57 7.47 22.19
N ALA A 164 -4.84 7.42 22.61
CA ALA A 164 -5.47 6.21 23.12
C ALA A 164 -5.68 5.14 22.04
N GLU A 165 -6.09 5.54 20.83
CA GLU A 165 -6.34 4.61 19.71
C GLU A 165 -5.04 4.06 19.11
N PHE A 166 -4.09 4.93 18.78
CA PHE A 166 -2.95 4.59 17.94
C PHE A 166 -1.63 4.39 18.69
N GLY A 167 -1.48 5.01 19.87
CA GLY A 167 -0.23 4.96 20.63
C GLY A 167 0.94 5.66 19.93
N TYR A 168 2.09 5.66 20.60
CA TYR A 168 3.32 6.33 20.14
C TYR A 168 4.40 5.31 19.81
N ALA A 169 5.33 5.70 18.94
CA ALA A 169 6.55 4.92 18.74
C ALA A 169 7.54 5.19 19.87
N GLY A 170 8.26 4.14 20.29
CA GLY A 170 9.27 4.23 21.34
C GLY A 170 8.68 4.50 22.73
N SER A 171 9.56 4.68 23.71
CA SER A 171 9.19 4.94 25.11
C SER A 171 10.19 5.89 25.77
N GLY A 172 9.78 6.50 26.90
CA GLY A 172 10.61 7.45 27.64
C GLY A 172 11.06 8.64 26.79
N GLY A 173 12.35 8.98 26.86
CA GLY A 173 12.96 10.05 26.06
C GLY A 173 13.04 9.78 24.55
N ASN A 174 12.82 8.54 24.10
CA ASN A 174 12.84 8.15 22.69
C ASN A 174 11.44 8.02 22.08
N ARG A 175 10.41 8.50 22.79
CA ARG A 175 9.03 8.48 22.32
C ARG A 175 8.84 9.47 21.17
N SER A 176 8.06 9.10 20.15
CA SER A 176 7.71 9.99 19.05
C SER A 176 6.90 11.19 19.53
N ALA A 177 7.05 12.34 18.84
CA ALA A 177 6.31 13.55 19.16
C ALA A 177 4.79 13.43 18.93
N PHE A 178 4.38 12.58 17.99
CA PHE A 178 2.98 12.35 17.63
C PHE A 178 2.63 10.85 17.78
N PRO A 179 1.36 10.51 18.07
CA PRO A 179 0.88 9.15 17.89
C PRO A 179 1.00 8.70 16.43
N LYS A 180 1.04 7.40 16.17
CA LYS A 180 1.26 6.85 14.84
C LYS A 180 0.23 5.79 14.46
N ALA A 181 -0.44 5.98 13.34
CA ALA A 181 -1.20 4.91 12.71
C ALA A 181 -0.24 4.02 11.89
N ARG A 182 -0.38 2.70 12.01
CA ARG A 182 0.31 1.75 11.13
C ARG A 182 -0.64 1.36 10.00
N VAL A 183 -0.15 1.40 8.77
CA VAL A 183 -0.90 1.00 7.59
C VAL A 183 -0.14 -0.14 6.92
N VAL A 184 -0.85 -1.19 6.53
CA VAL A 184 -0.33 -2.25 5.64
C VAL A 184 -1.27 -2.32 4.45
N ALA A 185 -0.73 -2.38 3.25
CA ALA A 185 -1.54 -2.37 2.04
C ALA A 185 -1.04 -3.38 0.99
N LEU A 186 -2.00 -3.94 0.26
CA LEU A 186 -1.77 -4.59 -1.02
C LEU A 186 -1.85 -3.52 -2.11
N ALA A 187 -0.82 -3.43 -2.94
CA ALA A 187 -0.76 -2.48 -4.05
C ALA A 187 -0.43 -3.20 -5.36
N GLU A 188 -1.04 -2.77 -6.45
CA GLU A 188 -0.66 -3.21 -7.79
C GLU A 188 0.71 -2.62 -8.18
N CYS A 189 1.65 -3.45 -8.61
CA CYS A 189 3.05 -3.03 -8.78
C CYS A 189 3.29 -2.02 -9.90
N GLY A 190 2.49 -2.06 -10.97
CA GLY A 190 2.69 -1.18 -12.13
C GLY A 190 2.02 0.19 -11.98
N THR A 191 0.82 0.25 -11.41
CA THR A 191 0.07 1.52 -11.20
C THR A 191 0.22 2.09 -9.81
N HIS A 192 0.73 1.31 -8.85
CA HIS A 192 0.78 1.64 -7.42
C HIS A 192 -0.59 1.86 -6.77
N ALA A 193 -1.68 1.47 -7.44
CA ALA A 193 -3.00 1.56 -6.87
C ALA A 193 -3.16 0.58 -5.70
N PHE A 194 -3.71 1.07 -4.58
CA PHE A 194 -4.06 0.20 -3.47
C PHE A 194 -5.26 -0.66 -3.85
N VAL A 195 -5.12 -1.96 -3.61
CA VAL A 195 -6.16 -2.98 -3.83
C VAL A 195 -6.86 -3.33 -2.51
N ALA A 196 -6.15 -3.24 -1.40
CA ALA A 196 -6.69 -3.38 -0.05
C ALA A 196 -5.72 -2.76 0.96
N ALA A 197 -6.23 -2.31 2.11
CA ALA A 197 -5.39 -1.79 3.18
C ALA A 197 -6.02 -2.02 4.56
N GLU A 198 -5.17 -2.16 5.56
CA GLU A 198 -5.53 -2.29 6.97
C GLU A 198 -4.82 -1.19 7.77
N ILE A 199 -5.55 -0.54 8.67
CA ILE A 199 -5.03 0.51 9.54
C ILE A 199 -5.15 0.06 10.99
N GLY A 200 -4.02 0.01 11.70
CA GLY A 200 -3.93 -0.40 13.09
C GLY A 200 -3.19 0.61 13.96
N ALA A 201 -3.18 0.33 15.26
CA ALA A 201 -2.37 1.06 16.22
C ALA A 201 -0.87 0.78 15.99
N TYR A 202 0.01 1.70 16.38
CA TYR A 202 1.45 1.52 16.24
C TYR A 202 2.00 0.22 16.87
N PRO A 203 1.55 -0.21 18.07
CA PRO A 203 2.02 -1.46 18.70
C PRO A 203 1.54 -2.70 17.97
N GLU A 204 0.51 -2.60 17.13
CA GLU A 204 0.05 -3.72 16.33
C GLU A 204 1.11 -4.07 15.28
N GLY A 205 1.47 -5.34 15.22
CA GLY A 205 2.52 -5.82 14.33
C GLY A 205 2.09 -5.76 12.86
N GLU A 206 3.04 -5.43 11.99
CA GLU A 206 2.81 -5.40 10.53
C GLU A 206 2.33 -6.74 9.97
N LYS A 207 2.90 -7.85 10.48
CA LYS A 207 2.45 -9.21 10.17
C LYS A 207 0.99 -9.46 10.55
N THR A 208 0.53 -8.88 11.66
CA THR A 208 -0.85 -9.03 12.13
C THR A 208 -1.83 -8.36 11.19
N LEU A 209 -1.51 -7.15 10.71
CA LEU A 209 -2.33 -6.46 9.72
C LEU A 209 -2.29 -7.16 8.37
N ALA A 210 -1.11 -7.58 7.91
CA ALA A 210 -0.93 -8.35 6.68
C ALA A 210 -1.77 -9.64 6.65
N GLN A 211 -1.85 -10.34 7.79
CA GLN A 211 -2.63 -11.57 7.93
C GLN A 211 -4.12 -11.38 7.60
N ARG A 212 -4.68 -10.18 7.81
CA ARG A 212 -6.09 -9.86 7.48
C ARG A 212 -6.29 -9.59 5.99
N LEU A 213 -5.22 -9.25 5.27
CA LEU A 213 -5.26 -8.93 3.84
C LEU A 213 -5.16 -10.16 2.94
N TYR A 214 -4.41 -11.20 3.35
CA TYR A 214 -4.18 -12.38 2.51
C TYR A 214 -5.46 -13.06 2.00
N PRO A 215 -6.56 -13.19 2.79
CA PRO A 215 -7.81 -13.78 2.29
C PRO A 215 -8.48 -13.01 1.14
N ARG A 216 -8.04 -11.78 0.84
CA ARG A 216 -8.57 -10.96 -0.26
C ARG A 216 -7.87 -11.23 -1.60
N LEU A 217 -6.78 -11.99 -1.60
CA LEU A 217 -6.04 -12.35 -2.81
C LEU A 217 -6.88 -13.23 -3.75
N ARG A 218 -6.59 -13.13 -5.05
CA ARG A 218 -7.28 -13.87 -6.11
C ARG A 218 -6.32 -14.80 -6.84
N SER A 219 -6.85 -15.87 -7.43
CA SER A 219 -6.06 -16.89 -8.12
C SER A 219 -5.32 -16.40 -9.38
N ASP A 220 -5.74 -15.27 -9.94
CA ASP A 220 -5.10 -14.58 -11.06
C ASP A 220 -4.05 -13.54 -10.62
N GLU A 221 -3.66 -13.52 -9.34
CA GLU A 221 -2.68 -12.59 -8.78
C GLU A 221 -1.37 -13.29 -8.40
N LEU A 222 -0.28 -12.54 -8.43
CA LEU A 222 1.04 -12.90 -7.93
C LEU A 222 1.46 -11.90 -6.85
N LEU A 223 1.46 -12.34 -5.59
CA LEU A 223 1.85 -11.52 -4.45
C LEU A 223 3.36 -11.58 -4.19
N THR A 224 4.00 -10.42 -4.25
CA THR A 224 5.39 -10.22 -3.84
C THR A 224 5.47 -9.68 -2.41
N ALA A 225 6.44 -10.16 -1.62
CA ALA A 225 6.63 -9.72 -0.24
C ALA A 225 8.09 -9.81 0.21
N ASP A 226 8.56 -8.85 1.02
CA ASP A 226 9.90 -8.90 1.61
C ASP A 226 9.98 -9.94 2.76
N ARG A 227 11.21 -10.26 3.19
CA ARG A 227 11.51 -11.24 4.25
C ARG A 227 10.76 -10.99 5.55
N GLY A 228 10.39 -9.73 5.80
CA GLY A 228 9.63 -9.30 6.96
C GLY A 228 8.21 -9.86 7.03
N PHE A 229 7.62 -10.35 5.94
CA PHE A 229 6.25 -10.85 5.90
C PHE A 229 6.13 -12.37 6.06
N TYR A 230 7.22 -13.12 5.85
CA TYR A 230 7.16 -14.56 5.93
C TYR A 230 6.86 -15.06 7.36
N SER A 231 5.92 -15.98 7.40
CA SER A 231 5.71 -16.98 8.46
C SER A 231 4.96 -18.15 7.82
N TRP A 232 5.02 -19.34 8.43
CA TRP A 232 4.28 -20.50 7.93
C TRP A 232 2.78 -20.19 7.75
N GLN A 233 2.16 -19.56 8.75
CA GLN A 233 0.73 -19.21 8.71
C GLN A 233 0.40 -18.19 7.62
N ALA A 234 1.26 -17.19 7.42
CA ALA A 234 1.08 -16.18 6.39
C ALA A 234 1.13 -16.81 4.98
N TRP A 235 2.16 -17.64 4.73
CA TRP A 235 2.31 -18.36 3.47
C TRP A 235 1.11 -19.28 3.22
N ASP A 236 0.73 -20.07 4.22
CA ASP A 236 -0.41 -21.00 4.17
C ASP A 236 -1.73 -20.27 3.85
N THR A 237 -1.99 -19.15 4.53
CA THR A 237 -3.21 -18.36 4.31
C THR A 237 -3.25 -17.75 2.90
N ALA A 238 -2.13 -17.19 2.44
CA ALA A 238 -2.05 -16.58 1.12
C ALA A 238 -2.16 -17.65 0.01
N ALA A 239 -1.44 -18.77 0.13
CA ALA A 239 -1.48 -19.87 -0.83
C ALA A 239 -2.86 -20.52 -0.92
N ALA A 240 -3.61 -20.60 0.19
CA ALA A 240 -4.95 -21.17 0.21
C ALA A 240 -5.98 -20.40 -0.66
N THR A 241 -5.68 -19.15 -1.04
CA THR A 241 -6.53 -18.38 -1.98
C THR A 241 -6.34 -18.79 -3.44
N GLY A 242 -5.31 -19.59 -3.75
CA GLY A 242 -4.90 -19.93 -5.11
C GLY A 242 -4.03 -18.87 -5.78
N ALA A 243 -3.75 -17.74 -5.12
CA ALA A 243 -2.81 -16.74 -5.62
C ALA A 243 -1.39 -17.34 -5.73
N ALA A 244 -0.66 -16.93 -6.76
CA ALA A 244 0.76 -17.21 -6.82
C ALA A 244 1.52 -16.33 -5.82
N LEU A 245 2.60 -16.85 -5.23
CA LEU A 245 3.41 -16.13 -4.26
C LEU A 245 4.85 -16.05 -4.75
N LEU A 246 5.52 -14.92 -4.50
CA LEU A 246 6.95 -14.73 -4.74
C LEU A 246 7.54 -13.90 -3.59
N TRP A 247 7.96 -14.56 -2.53
CA TRP A 247 8.39 -13.89 -1.30
C TRP A 247 9.88 -14.06 -1.09
N ARG A 248 10.53 -13.03 -0.55
CA ARG A 248 11.90 -13.17 -0.09
C ARG A 248 11.95 -14.04 1.17
N ALA A 249 12.75 -15.08 1.15
CA ALA A 249 12.95 -15.94 2.30
C ALA A 249 13.76 -15.23 3.40
N PRO A 250 13.39 -15.37 4.69
CA PRO A 250 14.26 -15.01 5.79
C PRO A 250 15.51 -15.89 5.82
N THR A 251 16.67 -15.32 6.18
CA THR A 251 17.96 -16.04 6.23
C THR A 251 17.94 -17.27 7.14
N GLN A 252 17.06 -17.30 8.14
CA GLN A 252 16.94 -18.40 9.12
C GLN A 252 15.95 -19.49 8.68
N LEU A 253 15.27 -19.32 7.53
CA LEU A 253 14.33 -20.31 7.03
C LEU A 253 15.12 -21.49 6.44
N ASP A 254 14.85 -22.69 6.96
CA ASP A 254 15.41 -23.92 6.39
C ASP A 254 14.76 -24.22 5.04
N LEU A 255 15.58 -24.28 3.99
CA LEU A 255 15.17 -24.53 2.60
C LEU A 255 15.86 -25.81 2.09
N PRO A 256 15.43 -27.00 2.56
CA PRO A 256 16.06 -28.25 2.13
C PRO A 256 15.86 -28.44 0.62
N VAL A 257 16.94 -28.75 -0.09
CA VAL A 257 16.87 -29.07 -1.52
C VAL A 257 16.17 -30.42 -1.70
N VAL A 258 15.06 -30.40 -2.43
CA VAL A 258 14.27 -31.58 -2.79
C VAL A 258 14.64 -32.06 -4.19
N LYS A 259 14.72 -31.16 -5.16
CA LYS A 259 15.07 -31.45 -6.55
C LYS A 259 15.63 -30.21 -7.24
N ILE A 260 16.77 -30.34 -7.91
CA ILE A 260 17.31 -29.28 -8.78
C ILE A 260 16.58 -29.35 -10.13
N LEU A 261 16.17 -28.20 -10.64
CA LEU A 261 15.44 -28.03 -11.91
C LEU A 261 16.41 -27.69 -13.05
N SER A 262 15.93 -27.81 -14.29
CA SER A 262 16.75 -27.63 -15.48
C SER A 262 17.29 -26.22 -15.68
N ASP A 263 16.67 -25.22 -15.05
CA ASP A 263 17.10 -23.81 -15.11
C ASP A 263 17.96 -23.38 -13.91
N GLY A 264 18.46 -24.35 -13.13
CA GLY A 264 19.37 -24.12 -12.01
C GLY A 264 18.68 -23.78 -10.69
N THR A 265 17.38 -23.48 -10.70
CA THR A 265 16.57 -23.32 -9.49
C THR A 265 16.29 -24.68 -8.82
N TYR A 266 15.75 -24.69 -7.61
CA TYR A 266 15.43 -25.95 -6.93
C TYR A 266 14.08 -25.92 -6.22
N LEU A 267 13.45 -27.10 -6.14
CA LEU A 267 12.29 -27.34 -5.30
C LEU A 267 12.73 -27.52 -3.85
N THR A 268 11.94 -26.97 -2.94
CA THR A 268 12.05 -27.12 -1.50
C THR A 268 10.68 -27.43 -0.91
N VAL A 269 10.65 -27.80 0.37
CA VAL A 269 9.41 -27.91 1.13
C VAL A 269 9.45 -26.98 2.33
N LEU A 270 8.40 -26.18 2.45
CA LEU A 270 8.12 -25.39 3.62
C LEU A 270 7.27 -26.27 4.55
N ILE A 271 7.73 -26.54 5.77
CA ILE A 271 7.06 -27.44 6.71
C ILE A 271 6.62 -26.66 7.94
N LYS A 272 5.38 -26.90 8.39
CA LYS A 272 4.83 -26.33 9.61
C LYS A 272 5.78 -26.56 10.80
N PRO A 273 6.20 -25.53 11.56
CA PRO A 273 7.22 -25.66 12.61
C PRO A 273 6.91 -26.67 13.74
N THR A 274 5.63 -27.02 13.91
CA THR A 274 5.17 -28.02 14.88
C THR A 274 5.41 -29.46 14.41
N VAL A 275 5.63 -29.69 13.11
CA VAL A 275 5.93 -31.01 12.55
C VAL A 275 7.43 -31.28 12.66
N ARG A 276 7.78 -32.29 13.44
CA ARG A 276 9.18 -32.62 13.80
C ARG A 276 9.43 -34.14 13.75
N GLY A 277 10.70 -34.53 13.89
CA GLY A 277 11.12 -35.93 13.98
C GLY A 277 10.72 -36.76 12.76
N GLY A 278 10.35 -38.02 12.99
CA GLY A 278 10.07 -38.98 11.92
C GLY A 278 8.97 -38.55 10.94
N ARG A 279 7.96 -37.77 11.37
CA ARG A 279 6.95 -37.21 10.45
C ARG A 279 7.59 -36.24 9.46
N ARG A 280 8.48 -35.37 9.93
CA ARG A 280 9.22 -34.43 9.06
C ARG A 280 10.12 -35.18 8.06
N GLU A 281 10.79 -36.23 8.52
CA GLU A 281 11.66 -37.04 7.66
C GLU A 281 10.88 -37.75 6.55
N ARG A 282 9.70 -38.30 6.87
CA ARG A 282 8.81 -38.93 5.87
C ARG A 282 8.29 -37.92 4.86
N LEU A 283 7.93 -36.71 5.28
CA LEU A 283 7.54 -35.63 4.37
C LEU A 283 8.67 -35.25 3.40
N LEU A 284 9.90 -35.11 3.90
CA LEU A 284 11.06 -34.83 3.06
C LEU A 284 11.36 -35.98 2.08
N ALA A 285 11.24 -37.23 2.53
CA ALA A 285 11.41 -38.40 1.68
C ALA A 285 10.34 -38.46 0.58
N ALA A 286 9.06 -38.22 0.93
CA ALA A 286 7.96 -38.18 -0.03
C ALA A 286 8.16 -37.06 -1.08
N ALA A 287 8.57 -35.87 -0.65
CA ALA A 287 8.89 -34.77 -1.54
C ALA A 287 10.00 -35.13 -2.53
N ARG A 288 11.10 -35.75 -2.05
CA ARG A 288 12.22 -36.19 -2.89
C ARG A 288 11.84 -37.30 -3.85
N ALA A 289 10.88 -38.14 -3.48
CA ALA A 289 10.30 -39.15 -4.35
C ALA A 289 9.34 -38.57 -5.41
N GLY A 290 9.03 -37.26 -5.34
CA GLY A 290 8.09 -36.60 -6.25
C GLY A 290 6.62 -36.92 -5.96
N ALA A 291 6.30 -37.31 -4.72
CA ALA A 291 4.92 -37.54 -4.32
C ALA A 291 4.10 -36.23 -4.32
N ASP A 292 2.80 -36.34 -4.60
CA ASP A 292 1.90 -35.21 -4.56
C ASP A 292 1.54 -34.88 -3.10
N LEU A 293 2.18 -33.84 -2.56
CA LEU A 293 1.96 -33.38 -1.19
C LEU A 293 0.60 -32.68 -1.00
N THR A 294 -0.14 -32.44 -2.09
CA THR A 294 -1.47 -31.81 -2.06
C THR A 294 -2.61 -32.83 -2.08
N ASP A 295 -2.31 -34.11 -2.31
CA ASP A 295 -3.27 -35.21 -2.21
C ASP A 295 -3.11 -35.98 -0.89
N ILE A 296 -4.13 -35.89 -0.04
CA ILE A 296 -4.18 -36.59 1.25
C ILE A 296 -4.10 -38.11 1.11
N ASN A 297 -4.53 -38.66 -0.03
CA ASN A 297 -4.44 -40.10 -0.29
C ASN A 297 -3.03 -40.52 -0.72
N SER A 298 -2.27 -39.61 -1.33
CA SER A 298 -0.87 -39.83 -1.70
C SER A 298 0.06 -39.75 -0.48
N VAL A 299 -0.08 -38.68 0.31
CA VAL A 299 0.78 -38.42 1.49
C VAL A 299 -0.06 -37.98 2.68
N PRO A 300 -0.65 -38.91 3.46
CA PRO A 300 -1.48 -38.57 4.63
C PRO A 300 -0.75 -37.70 5.67
N ASP A 301 0.55 -37.92 5.85
CA ASP A 301 1.39 -37.13 6.76
C ASP A 301 1.47 -35.64 6.39
N ALA A 302 1.07 -35.25 5.16
CA ALA A 302 1.05 -33.88 4.68
C ALA A 302 -0.13 -33.06 5.24
N PHE A 303 -1.04 -33.69 5.99
CA PHE A 303 -2.26 -33.06 6.51
C PHE A 303 -2.39 -33.20 8.03
N ASP A 304 -2.94 -32.19 8.70
CA ASP A 304 -3.33 -32.29 10.11
C ASP A 304 -4.65 -33.04 10.28
N ASP A 305 -5.08 -33.26 11.53
CA ASP A 305 -6.30 -34.03 11.85
C ASP A 305 -7.59 -33.39 11.29
N ARG A 306 -7.53 -32.13 10.84
CA ARG A 306 -8.65 -31.41 10.20
C ARG A 306 -8.56 -31.44 8.67
N GLY A 307 -7.59 -32.17 8.11
CA GLY A 307 -7.34 -32.20 6.67
C GLY A 307 -6.70 -30.92 6.13
N LEU A 308 -6.06 -30.10 6.99
CA LEU A 308 -5.35 -28.90 6.53
C LEU A 308 -3.87 -29.22 6.27
N PRO A 309 -3.26 -28.61 5.24
CA PRO A 309 -1.87 -28.89 4.89
C PRO A 309 -0.90 -28.50 6.03
N VAL A 310 0.15 -29.30 6.20
CA VAL A 310 1.28 -29.02 7.10
C VAL A 310 2.61 -28.91 6.36
N VAL A 311 2.58 -29.02 5.04
CA VAL A 311 3.73 -28.88 4.14
C VAL A 311 3.29 -28.23 2.83
N HIS A 312 4.14 -27.38 2.27
CA HIS A 312 3.93 -26.71 0.98
C HIS A 312 5.17 -26.97 0.13
N LEU A 313 4.97 -27.44 -1.09
CA LEU A 313 6.02 -27.47 -2.10
C LEU A 313 6.25 -26.04 -2.60
N ALA A 314 7.51 -25.62 -2.66
CA ALA A 314 7.88 -24.33 -3.19
C ALA A 314 9.11 -24.46 -4.09
N ARG A 315 9.33 -23.48 -4.94
CA ARG A 315 10.55 -23.34 -5.72
C ARG A 315 11.38 -22.19 -5.17
N VAL A 316 12.70 -22.37 -5.13
CA VAL A 316 13.66 -21.36 -4.69
C VAL A 316 14.40 -20.80 -5.90
N VAL A 317 14.40 -19.47 -6.01
CA VAL A 317 15.20 -18.69 -6.96
C VAL A 317 16.24 -17.93 -6.16
N GLU A 318 17.51 -18.24 -6.39
CA GLU A 318 18.63 -17.56 -5.73
C GLU A 318 19.31 -16.61 -6.71
N TYR A 319 19.60 -15.39 -6.27
CA TYR A 319 20.35 -14.42 -7.05
C TYR A 319 21.23 -13.55 -6.16
N ASP A 320 22.34 -13.11 -6.72
CA ASP A 320 23.27 -12.19 -6.08
C ASP A 320 22.94 -10.74 -6.48
N ILE A 321 22.99 -9.81 -5.52
CA ILE A 321 23.02 -8.38 -5.81
C ILE A 321 24.49 -7.92 -5.79
N PRO A 322 25.12 -7.66 -6.95
CA PRO A 322 26.42 -7.01 -6.97
C PRO A 322 26.32 -5.57 -6.46
N ASP A 323 27.31 -5.12 -5.67
CA ASP A 323 27.56 -3.74 -5.26
C ASP A 323 26.57 -3.05 -4.29
N ARG A 324 25.99 -3.78 -3.32
CA ARG A 324 25.47 -3.13 -2.11
C ARG A 324 26.63 -2.85 -1.14
N VAL A 325 26.86 -1.59 -0.76
CA VAL A 325 27.87 -1.21 0.27
C VAL A 325 27.39 -1.70 1.64
N GLY A 326 27.63 -2.97 1.89
CA GLY A 326 27.40 -3.71 3.13
C GLY A 326 28.25 -4.97 3.05
N ASP A 327 29.29 -5.00 3.88
CA ASP A 327 30.09 -6.16 4.32
C ASP A 327 30.87 -6.97 3.26
N GLY A 328 30.89 -6.58 1.99
CA GLY A 328 31.87 -7.09 1.00
C GLY A 328 31.66 -8.53 0.53
N THR A 329 30.57 -9.18 0.93
CA THR A 329 30.07 -10.43 0.35
C THR A 329 28.70 -10.12 -0.24
N GLY A 330 28.50 -10.32 -1.55
CA GLY A 330 27.19 -10.15 -2.18
C GLY A 330 26.10 -10.79 -1.32
N GLU A 331 25.04 -10.05 -1.00
CA GLU A 331 23.94 -10.58 -0.20
C GLU A 331 23.19 -11.58 -1.08
N LEU A 332 23.41 -12.88 -0.89
CA LEU A 332 22.63 -13.92 -1.54
C LEU A 332 21.16 -13.75 -1.13
N ILE A 333 20.29 -13.50 -2.11
CA ILE A 333 18.86 -13.41 -1.89
C ILE A 333 18.21 -14.68 -2.40
N ALA A 334 17.47 -15.36 -1.51
CA ALA A 334 16.58 -16.45 -1.87
C ALA A 334 15.13 -15.94 -1.94
N LEU A 335 14.49 -16.13 -3.08
CA LEU A 335 13.05 -15.99 -3.25
C LEU A 335 12.41 -17.38 -3.21
N ILE A 336 11.31 -17.51 -2.50
CA ILE A 336 10.44 -18.70 -2.49
C ILE A 336 9.17 -18.39 -3.28
N THR A 337 8.75 -19.31 -4.14
CA THR A 337 7.54 -19.17 -4.95
C THR A 337 6.69 -20.43 -4.99
N THR A 338 5.37 -20.25 -5.11
CA THR A 338 4.43 -21.34 -5.42
C THR A 338 4.44 -21.73 -6.90
N ILE A 339 5.14 -20.98 -7.76
CA ILE A 339 5.31 -21.30 -9.18
C ILE A 339 6.43 -22.33 -9.32
N VAL A 340 6.06 -23.61 -9.23
CA VAL A 340 7.03 -24.72 -9.16
C VAL A 340 7.56 -25.20 -10.50
N ASP A 341 6.86 -24.93 -11.60
CA ASP A 341 7.28 -25.28 -12.96
C ASP A 341 8.04 -24.10 -13.62
N PRO A 342 9.30 -24.28 -14.05
CA PRO A 342 10.04 -23.29 -14.86
C PRO A 342 9.35 -22.82 -16.13
N ALA A 343 8.46 -23.61 -16.72
CA ALA A 343 7.70 -23.22 -17.91
C ALA A 343 6.61 -22.18 -17.61
N ASP A 344 6.11 -22.15 -16.36
CA ASP A 344 5.08 -21.23 -15.92
C ASP A 344 5.64 -19.81 -15.69
N ALA A 345 6.86 -19.70 -15.16
CA ALA A 345 7.64 -18.46 -15.09
C ALA A 345 9.13 -18.78 -14.94
N HIS A 346 9.97 -18.12 -15.74
CA HIS A 346 11.42 -18.30 -15.66
C HIS A 346 12.01 -17.58 -14.45
N ALA A 347 13.18 -18.05 -14.00
CA ALA A 347 13.86 -17.51 -12.83
C ALA A 347 14.23 -16.02 -12.98
N ASP A 348 14.66 -15.61 -14.18
CA ASP A 348 15.00 -14.24 -14.53
C ASP A 348 13.77 -13.31 -14.56
N GLU A 349 12.63 -13.81 -15.04
CA GLU A 349 11.37 -13.08 -14.98
C GLU A 349 10.94 -12.82 -13.52
N LEU A 350 11.03 -13.84 -12.66
CA LEU A 350 10.68 -13.71 -11.24
C LEU A 350 11.60 -12.74 -10.51
N ASP A 351 12.91 -12.83 -10.75
CA ASP A 351 13.90 -11.92 -10.16
C ASP A 351 13.67 -10.46 -10.60
N ASP A 352 13.54 -10.20 -11.91
CA ASP A 352 13.27 -8.85 -12.44
C ASP A 352 12.02 -8.23 -11.81
N ARG A 353 10.94 -9.01 -11.64
CA ARG A 353 9.73 -8.52 -10.99
C ARG A 353 9.95 -8.18 -9.53
N PHE A 354 10.64 -9.03 -8.78
CA PHE A 354 10.89 -8.77 -7.37
C PHE A 354 11.79 -7.53 -7.17
N GLN A 355 12.85 -7.39 -7.97
CA GLN A 355 13.73 -6.23 -7.93
C GLN A 355 12.99 -4.94 -8.32
N GLY A 356 12.15 -5.00 -9.36
CA GLY A 356 11.31 -3.88 -9.79
C GLY A 356 10.36 -3.38 -8.70
N VAL A 357 9.81 -4.29 -7.89
CA VAL A 357 8.96 -3.96 -6.74
C VAL A 357 9.78 -3.35 -5.60
N SER A 358 10.88 -4.01 -5.21
CA SER A 358 11.74 -3.56 -4.10
C SER A 358 12.31 -2.16 -4.32
N GLY A 359 12.73 -1.84 -5.55
CA GLY A 359 13.19 -0.50 -5.91
C GLY A 359 12.08 0.56 -5.83
N ARG A 360 10.86 0.20 -6.24
CA ARG A 360 9.70 1.10 -6.31
C ARG A 360 9.06 1.39 -4.94
N MET A 361 8.98 0.39 -4.05
CA MET A 361 8.49 0.58 -2.68
C MET A 361 9.39 1.52 -1.87
N ARG A 362 10.71 1.45 -2.08
CA ARG A 362 11.68 2.40 -1.50
C ARG A 362 11.46 3.84 -1.96
N SER A 363 11.05 4.06 -3.21
CA SER A 363 10.71 5.41 -3.70
C SER A 363 9.35 5.92 -3.23
N GLY A 364 8.38 5.03 -3.02
CA GLY A 364 7.03 5.39 -2.54
C GLY A 364 6.97 5.77 -1.06
N SER A 365 7.80 5.14 -0.22
CA SER A 365 7.92 5.47 1.21
C SER A 365 8.62 6.81 1.50
N ALA A 366 9.32 7.38 0.51
CA ALA A 366 9.89 8.73 0.59
C ALA A 366 8.85 9.84 0.34
N GLY A 367 7.64 9.50 -0.12
CA GLY A 367 6.48 10.38 -0.16
C GLY A 367 5.83 10.53 1.21
N SER A 368 6.61 10.86 2.24
CA SER A 368 6.05 11.21 3.54
C SER A 368 5.16 12.43 3.37
N VAL A 369 3.89 12.27 3.73
CA VAL A 369 2.95 13.34 4.08
C VAL A 369 3.72 14.48 4.75
N GLY A 370 3.63 15.66 4.14
CA GLY A 370 4.51 16.80 4.38
C GLY A 370 4.76 17.08 5.86
N ARG A 371 6.03 17.15 6.22
CA ARG A 371 6.45 18.02 7.32
C ARG A 371 6.65 19.41 6.74
N CYS A 372 5.72 20.31 6.96
CA CYS A 372 6.04 21.73 6.95
C CYS A 372 5.25 22.47 8.04
N ALA A 373 5.95 22.95 9.07
CA ALA A 373 5.53 24.13 9.83
C ALA A 373 6.72 24.75 10.58
N SER A 374 7.21 25.85 9.99
CA SER A 374 7.68 27.07 10.65
C SER A 374 8.81 27.01 11.69
N CYS A 375 9.97 27.55 11.32
CA CYS A 375 10.71 28.43 12.22
C CYS A 375 10.91 29.78 11.52
N ALA A 376 9.93 30.68 11.68
CA ALA A 376 10.08 32.09 11.34
C ALA A 376 9.69 32.94 12.55
N ARG A 377 10.73 33.58 13.11
CA ARG A 377 10.73 34.83 13.89
C ARG A 377 10.29 34.76 15.36
N SER A 378 11.28 34.76 16.25
CA SER A 378 11.38 35.83 17.25
C SER A 378 12.85 36.20 17.48
N ARG A 379 13.14 37.50 17.30
CA ARG A 379 14.15 38.33 17.99
C ARG A 379 14.51 39.54 17.12
N ARG A 380 13.68 40.57 17.23
CA ARG A 380 14.14 41.96 17.14
C ARG A 380 14.80 42.28 18.48
N SER A 381 16.09 42.64 18.46
CA SER A 381 16.72 43.75 19.20
C SER A 381 18.20 43.44 19.46
N GLY A 382 19.10 44.22 18.87
CA GLY A 382 20.54 44.13 19.14
C GLY A 382 21.40 44.82 18.10
N ARG A 383 21.35 46.15 18.08
CA ARG A 383 22.32 47.01 17.37
C ARG A 383 23.75 46.66 17.83
N GLY A 384 24.73 46.69 16.92
CA GLY A 384 26.13 46.82 17.33
C GLY A 384 27.21 46.37 16.32
N ARG A 385 27.49 47.23 15.34
CA ARG A 385 28.79 47.48 14.66
C ARG A 385 29.86 46.36 14.69
N VAL A 386 30.18 45.82 13.52
CA VAL A 386 31.46 45.17 13.22
C VAL A 386 32.47 46.25 12.83
N ALA A 387 33.56 46.35 13.59
CA ALA A 387 34.82 46.94 13.17
C ALA A 387 35.90 45.87 13.33
N GLY A 388 36.50 45.43 12.21
CA GLY A 388 37.91 45.00 12.26
C GLY A 388 38.81 46.23 12.40
N PRO A 389 40.16 46.09 12.52
CA PRO A 389 40.96 44.94 12.10
C PRO A 389 42.16 44.56 13.03
N GLY A 390 42.70 43.37 12.81
CA GLY A 390 44.14 43.22 12.54
C GLY A 390 45.10 42.78 13.66
N ARG A 391 46.11 42.03 13.19
CA ARG A 391 47.47 41.77 13.73
C ARG A 391 47.58 40.69 14.83
N ARG A 392 48.20 39.53 14.53
CA ARG A 392 49.64 39.20 14.39
C ARG A 392 50.34 38.94 15.73
N ARG A 393 50.90 37.72 15.84
CA ARG A 393 52.03 37.26 16.68
C ARG A 393 51.73 37.27 18.19
N ARG A 394 52.09 36.27 18.98
CA ARG A 394 53.11 35.21 18.93
C ARG A 394 52.51 33.89 19.39
#